data_AF-A0A8T1X8U5-F1
#
_entry.id   AF-A0A8T1X8U5-F1
#
_cell.length_a   1.000
_cell.length_b   1.000
_cell.length_c   1.000
_cell.angle_alpha   90.00
_cell.angle_beta   90.00
_cell.angle_gamma   90.00
#
_symmetry.space_group_name_H-M   'P 1'
#
loop_
_entity.id
_entity.type
_entity.pdbx_description
1 polymer ?
#
loop_
_entity_poly.entity_id
_entity_poly.type
_entity_poly.pdbx_seq_one_letter_code
_entity_poly.pdbx_strand_id
1 'polypeptide(L)'
;MSLGFLTESALVPSKAKSIKVDSKSLVDLKAVVFQKDQERQRRLREALTAGDDDSVGQGAFRLGKYAHLRGKSRNRSGSEDTQTGKRRRNRGVEERSRRDEELEQEEPDEDDDEAWHKKSAEMLRKKAKLYEEMVIGGGGEQLKAECLVDFGAKKFTEPTSTKECAMVEITDEFGRTRSVAADSEEYTAFVQSQQHSKERTSDEVKERRDDVDGEKSAGGSFVVSQWEKRLKSSEKHHLKEVHERATLAQSFAHSSSSGAMDRKTRKQLRLERLRNQRTQAAVADDATAKSADSAASEKATDFLNQLSSLM
;
A
#
# COMPACT_ATOMS: atom_id res chain seq x y z
N MET A 1 45.81 25.27 -10.39
CA MET A 1 44.85 25.16 -9.27
C MET A 1 43.82 24.11 -9.66
N SER A 2 44.04 22.86 -9.27
CA SER A 2 43.11 21.76 -9.53
C SER A 2 41.90 21.89 -8.61
N LEU A 3 40.73 22.15 -9.19
CA LEU A 3 39.44 22.01 -8.51
C LEU A 3 39.29 20.54 -8.12
N GLY A 4 39.56 20.22 -6.86
CA GLY A 4 39.21 18.93 -6.28
C GLY A 4 37.70 18.78 -6.32
N PHE A 5 37.21 17.85 -7.14
CA PHE A 5 35.83 17.42 -7.12
C PHE A 5 35.49 16.99 -5.69
N LEU A 6 34.53 17.70 -5.09
CA LEU A 6 33.86 17.30 -3.86
C LEU A 6 33.22 15.94 -4.12
N THR A 7 33.91 14.87 -3.73
CA THR A 7 33.47 13.49 -3.90
C THR A 7 32.13 13.28 -3.21
N GLU A 8 31.28 12.51 -3.87
CA GLU A 8 29.87 12.18 -3.58
C GLU A 8 29.60 11.64 -2.16
N SER A 9 30.65 11.37 -1.38
CA SER A 9 30.60 10.97 0.03
C SER A 9 30.01 12.02 0.98
N ALA A 10 29.94 13.30 0.59
CA ALA A 10 29.33 14.35 1.42
C ALA A 10 27.79 14.41 1.33
N LEU A 11 27.19 13.75 0.33
CA LEU A 11 25.74 13.75 0.13
C LEU A 11 25.02 12.58 0.79
N VAL A 12 25.76 11.63 1.39
CA VAL A 12 25.16 10.53 2.14
C VAL A 12 24.97 10.99 3.59
N PRO A 13 23.72 11.08 4.09
CA PRO A 13 23.47 11.41 5.48
C PRO A 13 24.26 10.46 6.37
N SER A 14 25.18 10.99 7.17
CA SER A 14 25.95 10.19 8.12
C SER A 14 24.99 9.37 9.00
N LYS A 15 25.27 8.07 9.17
CA LYS A 15 24.47 7.15 10.00
C LYS A 15 23.98 7.85 11.27
N ALA A 16 22.67 7.97 11.43
CA ALA A 16 22.05 8.71 12.53
C ALA A 16 22.60 8.20 13.87
N LYS A 17 23.03 9.13 14.74
CA LYS A 17 23.51 8.79 16.08
C LYS A 17 22.37 8.13 16.85
N SER A 18 22.68 7.01 17.52
CA SER A 18 21.70 6.33 18.36
C SER A 18 21.27 7.26 19.49
N ILE A 19 19.98 7.58 19.54
CA ILE A 19 19.40 8.38 20.62
C ILE A 19 19.32 7.48 21.85
N LYS A 20 20.14 7.77 22.86
CA LYS A 20 20.06 7.09 24.15
C LYS A 20 18.86 7.66 24.90
N VAL A 21 17.82 6.85 25.04
CA VAL A 21 16.64 7.20 25.84
C VAL A 21 16.85 6.67 27.25
N ASP A 22 16.69 7.52 28.26
CA ASP A 22 16.80 7.12 29.65
C ASP A 22 15.69 6.14 30.03
N SER A 23 16.02 5.12 30.80
CA SER A 23 15.07 4.10 31.27
C SER A 23 13.89 4.71 32.03
N LYS A 24 14.12 5.81 32.76
CA LYS A 24 13.09 6.57 33.45
C LYS A 24 12.06 7.17 32.49
N SER A 25 12.50 7.71 31.35
CA SER A 25 11.60 8.29 30.34
C SER A 25 10.69 7.23 29.72
N LEU A 26 11.20 6.01 29.50
CA LEU A 26 10.39 4.89 29.01
C LEU A 26 9.33 4.44 30.02
N VAL A 27 9.66 4.44 31.32
CA VAL A 27 8.70 4.09 32.39
C VAL A 27 7.62 5.16 32.51
N ASP A 28 7.99 6.45 32.48
CA ASP A 28 7.03 7.55 32.55
C ASP A 28 6.10 7.56 31.33
N LEU A 29 6.63 7.31 30.12
CA LEU A 29 5.81 7.20 28.92
C LEU A 29 4.82 6.04 29.03
N LYS A 30 5.27 4.87 29.51
CA LYS A 30 4.37 3.72 29.75
C LYS A 30 3.28 4.04 30.77
N ALA A 31 3.61 4.78 31.84
CA ALA A 31 2.63 5.21 32.83
C ALA A 31 1.57 6.15 32.22
N VAL A 32 1.99 7.13 31.41
CA VAL A 32 1.07 8.04 30.72
C VAL A 32 0.17 7.30 29.72
N VAL A 33 0.75 6.39 28.94
CA VAL A 33 -0.01 5.56 27.97
C VAL A 33 -1.03 4.69 28.71
N PHE A 34 -0.62 4.03 29.79
CA PHE A 34 -1.51 3.20 30.59
C PHE A 34 -2.65 4.00 31.23
N GLN A 35 -2.34 5.19 31.77
CA GLN A 35 -3.35 6.10 32.32
C GLN A 35 -4.36 6.53 31.25
N LYS A 36 -3.89 6.86 30.05
CA LYS A 36 -4.75 7.25 28.92
C LYS A 36 -5.60 6.10 28.41
N ASP A 37 -5.06 4.89 28.40
CA ASP A 37 -5.80 3.71 27.96
C ASP A 37 -6.87 3.30 28.99
N GLN A 38 -6.57 3.41 30.29
CA GLN A 38 -7.60 3.24 31.34
C GLN A 38 -8.70 4.29 31.25
N GLU A 39 -8.35 5.56 31.00
CA GLU A 39 -9.32 6.64 30.79
C GLU A 39 -10.23 6.35 29.58
N ARG A 40 -9.66 5.81 28.49
CA ARG A 40 -10.41 5.39 27.31
C ARG A 40 -11.34 4.21 27.62
N GLN A 41 -10.87 3.19 28.33
CA GLN A 41 -11.69 2.04 28.71
C GLN A 41 -12.84 2.43 29.65
N ARG A 42 -12.57 3.30 30.63
CA ARG A 42 -13.61 3.83 31.52
C ARG A 42 -14.71 4.54 30.72
N ARG A 43 -14.34 5.38 29.76
CA ARG A 43 -15.30 6.08 28.89
C ARG A 43 -16.10 5.14 28.00
N LEU A 44 -15.46 4.10 27.46
CA LEU A 44 -16.16 3.10 26.66
C LEU A 44 -17.23 2.39 27.51
N ARG A 45 -16.89 2.02 28.75
CA ARG A 45 -17.86 1.45 29.68
C ARG A 45 -18.97 2.44 30.00
N GLU A 46 -18.65 3.68 30.35
CA GLU A 46 -19.65 4.73 30.63
C GLU A 46 -20.58 4.95 29.42
N ALA A 47 -20.07 4.93 28.18
CA ALA A 47 -20.88 5.06 26.97
C ALA A 47 -21.81 3.85 26.74
N LEU A 48 -21.33 2.63 27.03
CA LEU A 48 -22.14 1.42 26.94
C LEU A 48 -23.21 1.36 28.04
N THR A 49 -22.93 1.88 29.23
CA THR A 49 -23.89 1.88 30.35
C THR A 49 -24.88 3.05 30.29
N ALA A 50 -24.58 4.12 29.55
CA ALA A 50 -25.47 5.28 29.38
C ALA A 50 -26.60 5.09 28.35
N GLY A 51 -26.77 3.87 27.82
CA GLY A 51 -27.69 3.56 26.72
C GLY A 51 -29.08 3.02 27.08
N ASP A 52 -29.36 2.73 28.35
CA ASP A 52 -30.60 2.03 28.76
C ASP A 52 -31.63 2.92 29.49
N ASP A 53 -31.42 4.24 29.54
CA ASP A 53 -32.43 5.17 30.11
C ASP A 53 -33.25 5.79 28.97
N ASP A 54 -34.33 5.09 28.62
CA ASP A 54 -35.31 5.34 27.55
C ASP A 54 -36.09 6.67 27.68
N SER A 55 -35.40 7.81 27.78
CA SER A 55 -36.01 9.12 27.57
C SER A 55 -35.89 9.54 26.10
N VAL A 56 -36.97 9.23 25.40
CA VAL A 56 -37.29 9.46 24.00
C VAL A 56 -36.83 10.84 23.49
N GLY A 57 -35.97 10.82 22.46
CA GLY A 57 -35.96 11.87 21.42
C GLY A 57 -34.89 12.95 21.52
N GLN A 58 -33.59 12.62 21.48
CA GLN A 58 -32.51 13.55 21.05
C GLN A 58 -31.13 12.87 20.83
N GLY A 59 -31.10 11.62 20.36
CA GLY A 59 -29.91 10.75 20.41
C GLY A 59 -28.82 10.96 19.34
N ALA A 60 -29.09 11.65 18.23
CA ALA A 60 -28.15 11.69 17.10
C ALA A 60 -27.04 12.76 17.19
N PHE A 61 -27.13 13.72 18.12
CA PHE A 61 -26.17 14.86 18.18
C PHE A 61 -25.16 14.78 19.33
N ARG A 62 -25.11 13.69 20.11
CA ARG A 62 -24.25 13.60 21.30
C ARG A 62 -22.91 12.88 21.10
N LEU A 63 -22.67 12.26 19.95
CA LEU A 63 -21.34 11.73 19.58
C LEU A 63 -20.33 12.83 19.15
N GLY A 64 -20.81 14.04 18.82
CA GLY A 64 -19.96 15.20 18.49
C GLY A 64 -19.20 15.82 19.67
N LYS A 65 -19.50 15.41 20.92
CA LYS A 65 -18.89 15.96 22.15
C LYS A 65 -17.51 15.41 22.52
N TYR A 66 -16.91 14.56 21.68
CA TYR A 66 -15.54 14.08 21.89
C TYR A 66 -14.63 14.20 20.66
N ALA A 67 -15.13 14.76 19.56
CA ALA A 67 -14.32 15.11 18.38
C ALA A 67 -13.23 16.16 18.69
N HIS A 68 -13.32 16.86 19.83
CA HIS A 68 -12.37 17.88 20.28
C HIS A 68 -11.06 17.29 20.86
N LEU A 69 -11.00 15.98 21.09
CA LEU A 69 -9.80 15.31 21.59
C LEU A 69 -8.83 14.89 20.48
N ARG A 70 -9.19 15.05 19.20
CA ARG A 70 -8.22 15.21 18.10
C ARG A 70 -7.66 16.64 18.18
N GLY A 71 -6.50 16.77 18.82
CA GLY A 71 -5.62 17.94 18.92
C GLY A 71 -6.13 19.26 18.34
N LYS A 72 -7.00 19.98 19.07
CA LYS A 72 -7.26 21.40 18.82
C LYS A 72 -6.16 22.24 19.48
N SER A 73 -5.27 22.77 18.66
CA SER A 73 -4.41 23.91 18.96
C SER A 73 -5.26 25.05 19.57
N ARG A 74 -4.94 25.42 20.81
CA ARG A 74 -5.53 26.57 21.52
C ARG A 74 -4.98 27.85 20.91
N ASN A 75 -5.82 28.65 20.27
CA ASN A 75 -5.67 30.11 20.27
C ASN A 75 -6.93 30.73 20.85
N ARG A 76 -6.80 31.23 22.09
CA ARG A 76 -7.76 32.08 22.78
C ARG A 76 -7.45 33.55 22.45
N SER A 77 -8.42 34.26 21.90
CA SER A 77 -8.77 35.65 22.23
C SER A 77 -10.19 35.82 21.66
N GLY A 78 -11.22 36.17 22.41
CA GLY A 78 -11.25 37.14 23.51
C GLY A 78 -11.75 38.46 22.92
N SER A 79 -13.07 38.59 22.74
CA SER A 79 -13.78 39.87 22.62
C SER A 79 -15.24 39.55 22.28
N GLU A 80 -16.05 39.71 23.32
CA GLU A 80 -17.49 39.89 23.30
C GLU A 80 -17.75 41.27 22.72
N ASP A 81 -18.37 41.33 21.54
CA ASP A 81 -19.12 42.50 21.15
C ASP A 81 -20.24 42.16 20.19
N THR A 82 -21.29 42.94 20.38
CA THR A 82 -22.65 42.73 19.95
C THR A 82 -22.86 43.04 18.46
N GLN A 83 -24.00 42.55 17.96
CA GLN A 83 -24.72 43.06 16.80
C GLN A 83 -24.23 42.72 15.38
N THR A 84 -25.13 41.97 14.72
CA THR A 84 -25.57 42.14 13.32
C THR A 84 -24.55 42.01 12.20
N GLY A 85 -24.77 40.96 11.41
CA GLY A 85 -24.60 41.05 9.96
C GLY A 85 -23.26 40.52 9.44
N LYS A 86 -23.32 39.34 8.84
CA LYS A 86 -22.33 38.84 7.89
C LYS A 86 -20.90 38.82 8.45
N ARG A 87 -20.66 37.90 9.39
CA ARG A 87 -19.29 37.43 9.64
C ARG A 87 -18.68 37.06 8.29
N ARG A 88 -17.62 37.76 7.90
CA ARG A 88 -16.69 37.32 6.84
C ARG A 88 -16.10 36.00 7.28
N ARG A 89 -16.87 34.93 7.10
CA ARG A 89 -16.34 33.57 7.14
C ARG A 89 -15.31 33.52 6.02
N ASN A 90 -14.14 32.98 6.32
CA ASN A 90 -13.11 32.79 5.32
C ASN A 90 -13.70 31.91 4.22
N ARG A 91 -14.10 32.52 3.10
CA ARG A 91 -14.77 31.84 2.00
C ARG A 91 -13.95 30.65 1.53
N GLY A 92 -12.62 30.78 1.51
CA GLY A 92 -11.72 29.67 1.18
C GLY A 92 -11.61 28.57 2.24
N VAL A 93 -12.05 28.78 3.47
CA VAL A 93 -12.16 27.71 4.49
C VAL A 93 -13.49 26.97 4.33
N GLU A 94 -14.60 27.67 4.10
CA GLU A 94 -15.88 27.01 3.78
C GLU A 94 -15.82 26.26 2.45
N GLU A 95 -15.10 26.78 1.46
CA GLU A 95 -14.96 26.13 0.15
C GLU A 95 -14.03 24.91 0.18
N ARG A 96 -13.05 24.88 1.08
CA ARG A 96 -12.25 23.67 1.35
C ARG A 96 -13.02 22.67 2.20
N SER A 97 -13.66 23.14 3.27
CA SER A 97 -14.49 22.29 4.15
C SER A 97 -15.64 21.65 3.38
N ARG A 98 -16.30 22.38 2.48
CA ARG A 98 -17.35 21.85 1.62
C ARG A 98 -16.81 20.82 0.65
N ARG A 99 -15.61 21.02 0.09
CA ARG A 99 -14.99 20.05 -0.83
C ARG A 99 -14.59 18.77 -0.11
N ASP A 100 -14.12 18.89 1.13
CA ASP A 100 -13.74 17.75 1.96
C ASP A 100 -14.99 17.00 2.46
N GLU A 101 -16.05 17.71 2.89
CA GLU A 101 -17.34 17.12 3.26
C GLU A 101 -18.06 16.47 2.07
N GLU A 102 -17.96 17.05 0.86
CA GLU A 102 -18.52 16.45 -0.35
C GLU A 102 -17.76 15.19 -0.77
N LEU A 103 -16.46 15.10 -0.46
CA LEU A 103 -15.64 13.89 -0.65
C LEU A 103 -15.95 12.81 0.40
N GLU A 104 -16.27 13.23 1.63
CA GLU A 104 -16.59 12.35 2.76
C GLU A 104 -18.06 11.86 2.70
N GLN A 105 -19.02 12.68 2.26
CA GLN A 105 -20.38 12.26 1.94
C GLN A 105 -20.47 11.41 0.66
N GLU A 106 -19.45 11.47 -0.19
CA GLU A 106 -19.34 10.58 -1.34
C GLU A 106 -18.68 9.23 -1.01
N GLU A 107 -18.33 8.94 0.25
CA GLU A 107 -18.14 7.56 0.72
C GLU A 107 -19.49 6.85 0.61
N PRO A 108 -19.69 6.03 -0.44
CA PRO A 108 -20.95 5.31 -0.61
C PRO A 108 -21.02 4.25 0.49
N ASP A 109 -22.22 4.02 1.02
CA ASP A 109 -22.49 2.87 1.88
C ASP A 109 -21.84 1.62 1.26
N GLU A 110 -21.14 0.83 2.08
CA GLU A 110 -20.16 -0.20 1.69
C GLU A 110 -20.69 -1.34 0.77
N ASP A 111 -21.96 -1.30 0.35
CA ASP A 111 -22.66 -2.32 -0.44
C ASP A 111 -22.85 -1.98 -1.94
N ASP A 112 -22.51 -0.77 -2.40
CA ASP A 112 -22.65 -0.40 -3.83
C ASP A 112 -21.33 -0.56 -4.62
N ASP A 113 -20.87 -1.81 -4.76
CA ASP A 113 -19.74 -2.20 -5.62
C ASP A 113 -19.86 -1.61 -7.06
N GLU A 114 -21.08 -1.42 -7.55
CA GLU A 114 -21.37 -0.84 -8.86
C GLU A 114 -21.02 0.66 -8.94
N ALA A 115 -21.28 1.42 -7.87
CA ALA A 115 -20.93 2.83 -7.79
C ALA A 115 -19.41 3.01 -7.76
N TRP A 116 -18.69 2.13 -7.05
CA TRP A 116 -17.22 2.13 -7.03
C TRP A 116 -16.62 1.78 -8.39
N HIS A 117 -17.20 0.81 -9.11
CA HIS A 117 -16.79 0.48 -10.48
C HIS A 117 -17.05 1.62 -11.47
N LYS A 118 -18.15 2.36 -11.33
CA LYS A 118 -18.46 3.52 -12.17
C LYS A 118 -17.50 4.68 -11.91
N LYS A 119 -17.23 5.02 -10.65
CA LYS A 119 -16.26 6.07 -10.26
C LYS A 119 -14.84 5.72 -10.71
N SER A 120 -14.40 4.48 -10.49
CA SER A 120 -13.07 4.03 -10.92
C SER A 120 -12.92 4.02 -12.44
N ALA A 121 -13.96 3.63 -13.19
CA ALA A 121 -13.96 3.71 -14.65
C ALA A 121 -13.86 5.16 -15.16
N GLU A 122 -14.57 6.10 -14.53
CA GLU A 122 -14.48 7.52 -14.87
C GLU A 122 -13.09 8.11 -14.55
N MET A 123 -12.52 7.77 -13.40
CA MET A 123 -11.15 8.14 -13.03
C MET A 123 -10.13 7.60 -14.02
N LEU A 124 -10.28 6.35 -14.48
CA LEU A 124 -9.42 5.78 -15.51
C LEU A 124 -9.56 6.49 -16.86
N ARG A 125 -10.78 6.90 -17.24
CA ARG A 125 -10.99 7.72 -18.45
C ARG A 125 -10.33 9.09 -18.33
N LYS A 126 -10.47 9.76 -17.19
CA LYS A 126 -9.79 11.05 -16.92
C LYS A 126 -8.28 10.89 -16.99
N LYS A 127 -7.73 9.82 -16.41
CA LYS A 127 -6.30 9.52 -16.46
C LYS A 127 -5.82 9.21 -17.88
N ALA A 128 -6.56 8.42 -18.64
CA ALA A 128 -6.26 8.14 -20.04
C ALA A 128 -6.25 9.42 -20.88
N LYS A 129 -7.24 10.30 -20.70
CA LYS A 129 -7.30 11.60 -21.36
C LYS A 129 -6.10 12.49 -21.02
N LEU A 130 -5.67 12.49 -19.76
CA LEU A 130 -4.50 13.26 -19.32
C LEU A 130 -3.20 12.74 -19.96
N TYR A 131 -3.06 11.41 -20.09
CA TYR A 131 -1.92 10.84 -20.84
C TYR A 131 -2.01 11.14 -22.33
N GLU A 132 -3.21 11.07 -22.92
CA GLU A 132 -3.43 11.42 -24.33
C GLU A 132 -3.07 12.89 -24.59
N GLU A 133 -3.43 13.81 -23.68
CA GLU A 133 -3.06 15.22 -23.73
C GLU A 133 -1.54 15.45 -23.58
N MET A 134 -0.88 14.69 -22.70
CA MET A 134 0.57 14.70 -22.57
C MET A 134 1.29 14.16 -23.83
N VAL A 135 0.71 13.14 -24.48
CA VAL A 135 1.26 12.51 -25.69
C VAL A 135 1.02 13.39 -26.91
N ILE A 136 -0.15 14.02 -27.03
CA ILE A 136 -0.52 14.93 -28.12
C ILE A 136 0.26 16.25 -28.05
N GLY A 137 0.91 16.55 -26.92
CA GLY A 137 1.90 17.63 -26.83
C GLY A 137 1.32 18.99 -26.44
N GLY A 138 0.27 19.01 -25.61
CA GLY A 138 -0.35 20.23 -25.07
C GLY A 138 0.38 20.89 -23.90
N GLY A 139 1.49 20.32 -23.40
CA GLY A 139 2.40 20.95 -22.43
C GLY A 139 3.31 22.00 -23.07
N GLY A 140 2.75 22.81 -23.98
CA GLY A 140 3.45 23.77 -24.82
C GLY A 140 4.08 24.89 -24.00
N GLU A 141 5.39 25.10 -24.24
CA GLU A 141 6.21 26.30 -23.97
C GLU A 141 6.24 26.91 -22.57
N GLN A 142 5.13 27.06 -21.85
CA GLN A 142 5.06 27.72 -20.55
C GLN A 142 5.76 26.92 -19.44
N LEU A 143 5.67 25.59 -19.44
CA LEU A 143 6.39 24.75 -18.47
C LEU A 143 7.89 24.61 -18.76
N LYS A 144 8.32 24.88 -20.01
CA LYS A 144 9.75 24.91 -20.36
C LYS A 144 10.44 26.19 -19.87
N ALA A 145 9.70 27.30 -19.78
CA ALA A 145 10.24 28.56 -19.29
C ALA A 145 10.51 28.57 -17.77
N GLU A 146 9.84 27.70 -16.99
CA GLU A 146 10.04 27.59 -15.54
C GLU A 146 10.98 26.44 -15.13
N CYS A 147 11.39 25.59 -16.07
CA CYS A 147 12.36 24.54 -15.78
C CYS A 147 13.79 25.12 -15.91
N LEU A 148 14.42 25.43 -14.77
CA LEU A 148 15.79 25.97 -14.68
C LEU A 148 16.86 25.08 -15.35
N VAL A 149 16.51 23.85 -15.71
CA VAL A 149 17.39 22.88 -16.34
C VAL A 149 16.94 22.67 -17.78
N ASP A 150 17.69 23.22 -18.72
CA ASP A 150 17.46 23.04 -20.15
C ASP A 150 17.97 21.65 -20.59
N PHE A 151 17.10 20.64 -20.53
CA PHE A 151 17.41 19.29 -20.97
C PHE A 151 17.66 19.19 -22.49
N GLY A 152 17.30 20.21 -23.27
CA GLY A 152 17.53 20.28 -24.71
C GLY A 152 18.96 20.63 -25.11
N ALA A 153 19.69 21.34 -24.24
CA ALA A 153 21.09 21.71 -24.48
C ALA A 153 22.05 20.50 -24.37
N LYS A 154 21.59 19.39 -23.78
CA LYS A 154 22.34 18.14 -23.67
C LYS A 154 21.91 17.15 -24.77
N LYS A 155 21.98 17.57 -26.03
CA LYS A 155 21.97 16.61 -27.14
C LYS A 155 23.22 15.76 -27.06
N PHE A 156 23.04 14.59 -26.44
CA PHE A 156 23.74 13.33 -26.66
C PHE A 156 24.89 13.40 -27.69
N THR A 157 26.11 13.53 -27.19
CA THR A 157 27.24 12.79 -27.76
C THR A 157 26.93 11.31 -27.56
N GLU A 158 26.73 10.58 -28.66
CA GLU A 158 26.49 9.14 -28.65
C GLU A 158 27.53 8.43 -27.77
N PRO A 159 27.12 7.68 -26.73
CA PRO A 159 28.01 6.74 -26.09
C PRO A 159 28.28 5.61 -27.09
N THR A 160 29.48 5.63 -27.64
CA THR A 160 30.11 4.53 -28.38
C THR A 160 29.84 3.18 -27.69
N SER A 161 29.22 2.27 -28.44
CA SER A 161 29.15 0.83 -28.21
C SER A 161 28.82 0.39 -26.78
N THR A 162 27.56 0.11 -26.51
CA THR A 162 27.16 -0.80 -25.44
C THR A 162 27.79 -2.17 -25.70
N LYS A 163 28.98 -2.41 -25.15
CA LYS A 163 29.45 -3.78 -24.92
C LYS A 163 28.40 -4.42 -24.03
N GLU A 164 27.79 -5.49 -24.51
CA GLU A 164 26.92 -6.35 -23.73
C GLU A 164 27.75 -6.94 -22.58
N CYS A 165 27.81 -6.25 -21.45
CA CYS A 165 28.45 -6.78 -20.24
C CYS A 165 27.58 -7.93 -19.77
N ALA A 166 28.12 -9.15 -19.88
CA ALA A 166 27.46 -10.37 -19.41
C ALA A 166 27.05 -10.18 -17.94
N MET A 167 25.73 -10.20 -17.70
CA MET A 167 25.16 -10.06 -16.36
C MET A 167 25.09 -11.44 -15.71
N VAL A 168 25.55 -11.53 -14.47
CA VAL A 168 25.53 -12.75 -13.65
C VAL A 168 24.58 -12.55 -12.47
N GLU A 169 23.75 -13.55 -12.19
CA GLU A 169 22.85 -13.54 -11.04
C GLU A 169 23.59 -13.98 -9.78
N ILE A 170 23.60 -13.12 -8.76
CA ILE A 170 24.18 -13.40 -7.44
C ILE A 170 23.02 -13.60 -6.45
N THR A 171 23.01 -14.74 -5.77
CA THR A 171 22.10 -15.03 -4.65
C THR A 171 22.75 -14.64 -3.34
N ASP A 172 22.10 -13.73 -2.60
CA ASP A 172 22.52 -13.32 -1.26
C ASP A 172 22.14 -14.38 -0.20
N GLU A 173 22.67 -14.25 1.02
CA GLU A 173 22.45 -15.14 2.18
C GLU A 173 20.97 -15.29 2.57
N PHE A 174 20.12 -14.34 2.18
CA PHE A 174 18.67 -14.36 2.36
C PHE A 174 17.90 -14.98 1.18
N GLY A 175 18.57 -15.56 0.19
CA GLY A 175 17.96 -16.13 -1.01
C GLY A 175 17.41 -15.10 -2.01
N ARG A 176 17.81 -13.83 -1.89
CA ARG A 176 17.44 -12.77 -2.84
C ARG A 176 18.42 -12.77 -4.01
N THR A 177 17.92 -12.80 -5.25
CA THR A 177 18.72 -12.70 -6.47
C THR A 177 18.87 -11.25 -6.91
N ARG A 178 20.07 -10.87 -7.34
CA ARG A 178 20.34 -9.60 -8.03
C ARG A 178 21.29 -9.81 -9.21
N SER A 179 21.06 -9.11 -10.32
CA SER A 179 21.91 -9.18 -11.51
C SER A 179 23.06 -8.19 -11.41
N VAL A 180 24.27 -8.67 -11.59
CA VAL A 180 25.52 -7.91 -11.43
C VAL A 180 26.39 -8.14 -12.66
N ALA A 181 27.06 -7.11 -13.17
CA ALA A 181 27.96 -7.26 -14.31
C ALA A 181 29.17 -8.15 -13.94
N ALA A 182 29.56 -9.08 -14.81
CA ALA A 182 30.63 -10.05 -14.56
C ALA A 182 32.00 -9.41 -14.29
N ASP A 183 32.22 -8.20 -14.77
CA ASP A 183 33.43 -7.39 -14.59
C ASP A 183 33.35 -6.44 -13.39
N SER A 184 32.24 -6.42 -12.66
CA SER A 184 32.10 -5.57 -11.47
C SER A 184 32.93 -6.09 -10.29
N GLU A 185 33.41 -5.15 -9.48
CA GLU A 185 34.10 -5.43 -8.22
C GLU A 185 33.24 -6.27 -7.27
N GLU A 186 31.92 -6.07 -7.28
CA GLU A 186 30.97 -6.85 -6.48
C GLU A 186 30.97 -8.34 -6.84
N TYR A 187 31.02 -8.68 -8.13
CA TYR A 187 31.13 -10.07 -8.57
C TYR A 187 32.46 -10.69 -8.12
N THR A 188 33.57 -9.94 -8.22
CA THR A 188 34.88 -10.43 -7.78
C THR A 188 34.93 -10.70 -6.27
N ALA A 189 34.32 -9.84 -5.45
CA ALA A 189 34.23 -10.02 -4.01
C ALA A 189 33.36 -11.23 -3.64
N PHE A 190 32.26 -11.47 -4.37
CA PHE A 190 31.41 -12.65 -4.16
C PHE A 190 32.13 -13.96 -4.48
N VAL A 191 32.91 -14.01 -5.57
CA VAL A 191 33.71 -15.20 -5.91
C VAL A 191 34.78 -15.47 -4.86
N GLN A 192 35.45 -14.42 -4.35
CA GLN A 192 36.45 -14.57 -3.28
C GLN A 192 35.84 -15.07 -1.97
N SER A 193 34.66 -14.58 -1.58
CA SER A 193 34.01 -15.02 -0.33
C SER A 193 33.57 -16.49 -0.38
N GLN A 194 33.12 -16.97 -1.55
CA GLN A 194 32.79 -18.38 -1.79
C GLN A 194 34.02 -19.31 -1.74
N GLN A 195 35.21 -18.82 -2.08
CA GLN A 195 36.44 -19.61 -1.97
C GLN A 195 36.88 -19.79 -0.51
N HIS A 196 36.79 -18.73 0.30
CA HIS A 196 37.17 -18.79 1.72
C HIS A 196 36.23 -19.65 2.59
N SER A 197 34.94 -19.78 2.23
CA SER A 197 34.02 -20.64 2.97
C SER A 197 34.30 -22.14 2.75
N LYS A 198 34.80 -22.51 1.56
CA LYS A 198 35.13 -23.89 1.20
C LYS A 198 36.42 -24.38 1.85
N GLU A 199 37.37 -23.50 2.10
CA GLU A 199 38.65 -23.85 2.73
C GLU A 199 38.50 -24.09 4.24
N ARG A 200 37.64 -23.31 4.92
CA ARG A 200 37.38 -23.48 6.37
C ARG A 200 36.63 -24.76 6.74
N THR A 201 35.92 -25.38 5.81
CA THR A 201 35.14 -26.60 6.08
C THR A 201 35.93 -27.88 5.87
N SER A 202 37.14 -27.82 5.29
CA SER A 202 37.97 -29.01 5.05
C SER A 202 38.87 -29.38 6.23
N ASP A 203 39.24 -28.43 7.09
CA ASP A 203 40.21 -28.68 8.17
C ASP A 203 39.57 -29.09 9.51
N GLU A 204 38.24 -28.97 9.66
CA GLU A 204 37.56 -29.24 10.94
C GLU A 204 36.91 -30.63 11.05
N VAL A 205 37.01 -31.50 10.03
CA VAL A 205 36.27 -32.78 9.98
C VAL A 205 37.14 -34.02 10.26
N LYS A 206 38.44 -33.87 10.57
CA LYS A 206 39.33 -35.05 10.73
C LYS A 206 39.63 -35.50 12.17
N GLU A 207 39.03 -34.90 13.19
CA GLU A 207 39.32 -35.31 14.57
C GLU A 207 38.06 -35.38 15.42
N ARG A 208 37.38 -36.54 15.39
CA ARG A 208 36.55 -37.15 16.46
C ARG A 208 35.70 -38.28 15.87
N ARG A 209 36.31 -39.45 15.73
CA ARG A 209 35.60 -40.71 15.95
C ARG A 209 35.86 -41.07 17.39
N ASP A 210 34.82 -41.05 18.21
CA ASP A 210 34.55 -42.04 19.26
C ASP A 210 33.24 -41.63 19.97
N ASP A 211 32.28 -42.56 19.88
CA ASP A 211 31.09 -42.82 20.71
C ASP A 211 30.52 -41.68 21.58
N VAL A 212 29.30 -41.23 21.27
CA VAL A 212 28.16 -41.07 22.21
C VAL A 212 26.86 -40.90 21.42
N ASP A 213 25.91 -41.82 21.65
CA ASP A 213 24.48 -41.66 21.32
C ASP A 213 23.92 -40.40 22.00
N GLY A 214 23.56 -39.40 21.19
CA GLY A 214 23.06 -38.13 21.68
C GLY A 214 22.43 -37.30 20.58
N GLU A 215 21.14 -37.55 20.37
CA GLU A 215 20.10 -36.59 19.97
C GLU A 215 20.56 -35.41 19.07
N LYS A 216 20.26 -35.54 17.77
CA LYS A 216 20.45 -34.54 16.72
C LYS A 216 19.81 -33.19 17.09
N SER A 217 20.55 -32.33 17.78
CA SER A 217 20.29 -30.90 17.80
C SER A 217 21.04 -30.25 16.64
N ALA A 218 20.26 -29.74 15.69
CA ALA A 218 20.73 -29.01 14.53
C ALA A 218 21.75 -27.93 14.92
N GLY A 219 22.92 -27.96 14.28
CA GLY A 219 24.00 -26.99 14.45
C GLY A 219 23.66 -25.63 13.83
N GLY A 220 22.74 -24.90 14.47
CA GLY A 220 22.50 -23.49 14.22
C GLY A 220 23.30 -22.63 15.20
N SER A 221 24.24 -21.82 14.67
CA SER A 221 24.83 -20.62 15.26
C SER A 221 24.69 -20.48 16.79
N PHE A 222 25.71 -20.95 17.51
CA PHE A 222 25.85 -20.85 18.97
C PHE A 222 26.15 -19.40 19.42
N VAL A 223 25.24 -18.48 19.10
CA VAL A 223 25.04 -17.24 19.88
C VAL A 223 23.86 -17.52 20.80
N VAL A 224 24.02 -18.55 21.64
CA VAL A 224 23.18 -18.74 22.82
C VAL A 224 23.46 -17.53 23.70
N SER A 225 22.63 -16.52 23.47
CA SER A 225 22.76 -15.17 23.94
C SER A 225 22.89 -15.22 25.46
N GLN A 226 23.88 -14.55 26.05
CA GLN A 226 24.22 -14.61 27.48
C GLN A 226 23.03 -14.44 28.45
N TRP A 227 21.91 -13.91 27.95
CA TRP A 227 20.60 -13.88 28.56
C TRP A 227 20.12 -15.26 29.04
N GLU A 228 20.30 -16.34 28.28
CA GLU A 228 19.87 -17.68 28.71
C GLU A 228 20.64 -18.20 29.94
N LYS A 229 21.87 -17.72 30.16
CA LYS A 229 22.65 -18.06 31.37
C LYS A 229 22.26 -17.21 32.58
N ARG A 230 21.66 -16.03 32.38
CA ARG A 230 21.25 -15.12 33.47
C ARG A 230 19.79 -15.24 33.86
N LEU A 231 18.92 -15.73 32.97
CA LEU A 231 17.49 -15.88 33.21
C LEU A 231 17.18 -17.05 34.14
N LYS A 232 16.33 -16.81 35.15
CA LYS A 232 15.78 -17.86 36.02
C LYS A 232 14.81 -18.74 35.24
N SER A 233 14.56 -19.97 35.70
CA SER A 233 13.67 -20.92 35.02
C SER A 233 12.25 -20.38 34.79
N SER A 234 11.72 -19.60 35.74
CA SER A 234 10.42 -18.93 35.63
C SER A 234 10.39 -17.87 34.52
N GLU A 235 11.46 -17.10 34.36
CA GLU A 235 11.58 -16.06 33.35
C GLU A 235 11.76 -16.67 31.94
N LYS A 236 12.47 -17.81 31.85
CA LYS A 236 12.56 -18.60 30.61
C LYS A 236 11.18 -19.12 30.19
N HIS A 237 10.38 -19.60 31.14
CA HIS A 237 9.02 -20.04 30.85
C HIS A 237 8.14 -18.89 30.36
N HIS A 238 8.24 -17.73 30.99
CA HIS A 238 7.51 -16.54 30.57
C HIS A 238 7.91 -16.07 29.15
N LEU A 239 9.21 -16.09 28.83
CA LEU A 239 9.67 -15.76 27.48
C LEU A 239 9.15 -16.72 26.41
N LYS A 240 9.05 -18.02 26.74
CA LYS A 240 8.41 -19.01 25.85
C LYS A 240 6.93 -18.68 25.64
N GLU A 241 6.18 -18.39 26.71
CA GLU A 241 4.77 -18.02 26.62
C GLU A 241 4.55 -16.76 25.79
N VAL A 242 5.41 -15.74 25.95
CA VAL A 242 5.37 -14.51 25.14
C VAL A 242 5.68 -14.81 23.67
N HIS A 243 6.66 -15.66 23.39
CA HIS A 243 6.99 -16.05 22.01
C HIS A 243 5.85 -16.83 21.35
N GLU A 244 5.22 -17.76 22.06
CA GLU A 244 4.04 -18.49 21.59
C GLU A 244 2.87 -17.54 21.30
N ARG A 245 2.59 -16.58 22.20
CA ARG A 245 1.54 -15.56 21.97
C ARG A 245 1.85 -14.67 20.78
N ALA A 246 3.10 -14.25 20.61
CA ALA A 246 3.51 -13.44 19.47
C ALA A 246 3.38 -14.22 18.15
N THR A 247 3.76 -15.49 18.15
CA THR A 247 3.64 -16.37 16.98
C THR A 247 2.18 -16.62 16.62
N LEU A 248 1.31 -16.84 17.62
CA LEU A 248 -0.13 -16.94 17.40
C LEU A 248 -0.70 -15.65 16.82
N ALA A 249 -0.40 -14.49 17.42
CA ALA A 249 -0.85 -13.20 16.91
C ALA A 249 -0.38 -12.94 15.47
N GLN A 250 0.86 -13.33 15.16
CA GLN A 250 1.41 -13.23 13.81
C GLN A 250 0.68 -14.15 12.82
N SER A 251 0.35 -15.39 13.23
CA SER A 251 -0.44 -16.32 12.40
C SER A 251 -1.86 -15.82 12.16
N PHE A 252 -2.48 -15.15 13.14
CA PHE A 252 -3.78 -14.50 12.98
C PHE A 252 -3.69 -13.30 12.02
N ALA A 253 -2.67 -12.44 12.17
CA ALA A 253 -2.46 -11.31 11.28
C ALA A 253 -2.21 -11.75 9.82
N HIS A 254 -1.44 -12.82 9.62
CA HIS A 254 -1.18 -13.37 8.29
C HIS A 254 -2.39 -14.11 7.71
N SER A 255 -3.23 -14.72 8.55
CA SER A 255 -4.48 -15.35 8.11
C SER A 255 -5.49 -14.31 7.61
N SER A 256 -5.58 -13.14 8.26
CA SER A 256 -6.38 -12.01 7.77
C SER A 256 -5.83 -11.37 6.49
N SER A 257 -4.53 -11.54 6.21
CA SER A 257 -3.87 -11.08 4.97
C SER A 257 -3.95 -12.11 3.83
N SER A 258 -4.51 -13.31 4.06
CA SER A 258 -4.62 -14.40 3.07
C SER A 258 -5.77 -14.18 2.06
N GLY A 259 -6.04 -12.94 1.66
CA GLY A 259 -6.89 -12.62 0.50
C GLY A 259 -6.26 -12.99 -0.86
N ALA A 260 -5.09 -13.65 -0.87
CA ALA A 260 -4.42 -14.09 -2.10
C ALA A 260 -5.10 -15.30 -2.75
N MET A 261 -5.74 -16.19 -1.97
CA MET A 261 -6.55 -17.29 -2.51
C MET A 261 -7.85 -16.76 -3.13
N ASP A 262 -8.47 -15.75 -2.52
CA ASP A 262 -9.67 -15.10 -3.06
C ASP A 262 -9.43 -14.31 -4.34
N ARG A 263 -8.22 -13.82 -4.60
CA ARG A 263 -7.92 -13.13 -5.87
C ARG A 263 -7.98 -14.08 -7.07
N LYS A 264 -7.59 -15.35 -6.91
CA LYS A 264 -7.64 -16.34 -7.99
C LYS A 264 -9.08 -16.80 -8.23
N THR A 265 -9.82 -17.11 -7.18
CA THR A 265 -11.24 -17.50 -7.28
C THR A 265 -12.11 -16.35 -7.80
N ARG A 266 -11.88 -15.11 -7.35
CA ARG A 266 -12.57 -13.90 -7.86
C ARG A 266 -12.25 -13.63 -9.32
N LYS A 267 -11.00 -13.83 -9.76
CA LYS A 267 -10.63 -13.71 -11.19
C LYS A 267 -11.28 -14.79 -12.04
N GLN A 268 -11.40 -16.01 -11.52
CA GLN A 268 -12.06 -17.13 -12.21
C GLN A 268 -13.57 -16.89 -12.33
N LEU A 269 -14.25 -16.48 -11.25
CA LEU A 269 -15.66 -16.08 -11.26
C LEU A 269 -15.92 -14.91 -12.21
N ARG A 270 -15.01 -13.93 -12.27
CA ARG A 270 -15.11 -12.82 -13.22
C ARG A 270 -14.98 -13.28 -14.68
N LEU A 271 -14.07 -14.20 -14.98
CA LEU A 271 -13.92 -14.77 -16.31
C LEU A 271 -15.14 -15.60 -16.73
N GLU A 272 -15.73 -16.35 -15.80
CA GLU A 272 -16.95 -17.11 -16.02
C GLU A 272 -18.15 -16.18 -16.27
N ARG A 273 -18.31 -15.12 -15.48
CA ARG A 273 -19.34 -14.09 -15.70
C ARG A 273 -19.18 -13.41 -17.07
N LEU A 274 -17.96 -13.09 -17.49
CA LEU A 274 -17.69 -12.52 -18.83
C LEU A 274 -17.99 -13.51 -19.96
N ARG A 275 -17.71 -14.81 -19.77
CA ARG A 275 -18.11 -15.85 -20.73
C ARG A 275 -19.63 -15.94 -20.85
N ASN A 276 -20.35 -15.94 -19.73
CA ASN A 276 -21.81 -15.97 -19.72
C ASN A 276 -22.44 -14.72 -20.33
N GLN A 277 -21.83 -13.53 -20.15
CA GLN A 277 -22.27 -12.31 -20.83
C GLN A 277 -22.06 -12.38 -22.34
N ARG A 278 -20.92 -12.95 -22.81
CA ARG A 278 -20.68 -13.14 -24.25
C ARG A 278 -21.64 -14.15 -24.87
N THR A 279 -21.95 -15.24 -24.18
CA THR A 279 -22.92 -16.23 -24.69
C THR A 279 -24.34 -15.65 -24.70
N GLN A 280 -24.73 -14.89 -23.67
CA GLN A 280 -26.03 -14.20 -23.67
C GLN A 280 -26.14 -13.13 -24.76
N ALA A 281 -25.08 -12.34 -24.99
CA ALA A 281 -25.04 -11.37 -26.08
C ALA A 281 -25.10 -12.04 -27.46
N ALA A 282 -24.36 -13.15 -27.66
CA ALA A 282 -24.40 -13.89 -28.92
C ALA A 282 -25.77 -14.51 -29.21
N VAL A 283 -26.50 -14.95 -28.18
CA VAL A 283 -27.88 -15.46 -28.33
C VAL A 283 -28.87 -14.32 -28.61
N ALA A 284 -28.65 -13.13 -28.03
CA ALA A 284 -29.48 -11.96 -28.29
C ALA A 284 -29.27 -11.40 -29.72
N ASP A 285 -28.04 -11.39 -30.23
CA ASP A 285 -27.71 -10.95 -31.58
C ASP A 285 -28.23 -11.91 -32.65
N ASP A 286 -28.21 -13.23 -32.42
CA ASP A 286 -28.79 -14.21 -33.36
C ASP A 286 -30.33 -14.20 -33.36
N ALA A 287 -30.96 -13.79 -32.25
CA ALA A 287 -32.41 -13.61 -32.18
C ALA A 287 -32.90 -12.28 -32.79
N THR A 288 -32.08 -11.22 -32.76
CA THR A 288 -32.41 -9.92 -33.38
C THR A 288 -32.07 -9.84 -34.86
N ALA A 289 -31.02 -10.55 -35.33
CA ALA A 289 -30.74 -10.64 -36.76
C ALA A 289 -31.86 -11.38 -37.52
N LYS A 290 -32.44 -12.43 -36.94
CA LYS A 290 -33.54 -13.20 -37.56
C LYS A 290 -34.88 -12.46 -37.58
N SER A 291 -35.13 -11.51 -36.65
CA SER A 291 -36.38 -10.74 -36.65
C SER A 291 -36.33 -9.50 -37.53
N ALA A 292 -35.15 -8.88 -37.71
CA ALA A 292 -34.98 -7.71 -38.56
C ALA A 292 -35.10 -8.05 -40.05
N ASP A 293 -34.55 -9.19 -40.50
CA ASP A 293 -34.64 -9.62 -41.90
C ASP A 293 -36.07 -10.05 -42.29
N SER A 294 -36.82 -10.66 -41.38
CA SER A 294 -38.23 -11.03 -41.63
C SER A 294 -39.11 -9.78 -41.80
N ALA A 295 -38.93 -8.76 -40.97
CA ALA A 295 -39.72 -7.53 -41.04
C ALA A 295 -39.36 -6.65 -42.26
N ALA A 296 -38.11 -6.69 -42.73
CA ALA A 296 -37.70 -6.01 -43.95
C ALA A 296 -38.24 -6.73 -45.21
N SER A 297 -38.24 -8.08 -45.20
CA SER A 297 -38.80 -8.90 -46.27
C SER A 297 -40.31 -8.67 -46.44
N GLU A 298 -41.09 -8.64 -45.37
CA GLU A 298 -42.55 -8.43 -45.43
C GLU A 298 -42.89 -7.05 -46.03
N LYS A 299 -42.17 -6.00 -45.64
CA LYS A 299 -42.37 -4.65 -46.20
C LYS A 299 -42.01 -4.55 -47.67
N ALA A 300 -40.97 -5.27 -48.11
CA ALA A 300 -40.59 -5.31 -49.52
C ALA A 300 -41.66 -6.04 -50.37
N THR A 301 -42.24 -7.13 -49.85
CA THR A 301 -43.33 -7.83 -50.53
C THR A 301 -44.62 -7.01 -50.59
N ASP A 302 -44.96 -6.27 -49.54
CA ASP A 302 -46.13 -5.38 -49.55
C ASP A 302 -45.97 -4.23 -50.56
N PHE A 303 -44.77 -3.68 -50.69
CA PHE A 303 -44.49 -2.62 -51.66
C PHE A 303 -44.63 -3.12 -53.10
N LEU A 304 -44.15 -4.33 -53.40
CA LEU A 304 -44.31 -4.96 -54.71
C LEU A 304 -45.78 -5.28 -55.02
N ASN A 305 -46.54 -5.74 -54.03
CA ASN A 305 -47.98 -5.98 -54.18
C ASN A 305 -48.75 -4.67 -54.44
N GLN A 306 -48.41 -3.58 -53.75
CA GLN A 306 -49.00 -2.25 -54.04
C GLN A 306 -48.70 -1.77 -55.46
N LEU A 307 -47.49 -1.99 -55.97
CA LEU A 307 -47.14 -1.64 -57.36
C LEU A 307 -47.94 -2.46 -58.38
N SER A 308 -48.21 -3.74 -58.10
CA SER A 308 -49.01 -4.59 -58.98
C SER A 308 -50.50 -4.21 -59.05
N SER A 309 -51.02 -3.54 -58.01
CA SER A 309 -52.41 -3.06 -57.95
C SER A 309 -52.62 -1.74 -58.69
N LEU A 310 -51.53 -1.05 -59.08
CA LEU A 310 -51.57 0.26 -59.75
C LEU A 310 -51.43 0.16 -61.29
N MET A 311 -51.32 -1.06 -61.84
CA MET A 311 -51.43 -1.35 -63.27
C MET A 311 -52.72 -2.12 -63.56
#